data_AF-A0A970VFS7-F1
#
_entry.id   AF-A0A970VFS7-F1
#
_cell.length_a   1.000
_cell.length_b   1.000
_cell.length_c   1.000
_cell.angle_alpha   90.00
_cell.angle_beta   90.00
_cell.angle_gamma   90.00
#
_symmetry.space_group_name_H-M   'P 1'
#
loop_
_entity.id
_entity.type
_entity.pdbx_description
1 polymer ?
#
loop_
_entity_poly.entity_id
_entity_poly.type
_entity_poly.pdbx_seq_one_letter_code
_entity_poly.pdbx_strand_id
1 'polypeptide(L)'
;MGLKEVLGQKVTNLSDETIANNTLTVKASAASAYLAATLKAITPELRQLFSANLTQIIGEHTALTQLAANKGWLNPYEKPENQLFQTFNQSKEILDTHITE
;
A
#
# COMPACT_ATOMS: atom_id res chain seq x y z
N MET A 1 -13.82 5.47 -10.34
CA MET A 1 -12.81 4.48 -10.79
C MET A 1 -12.19 3.88 -9.55
N GLY A 2 -12.37 2.57 -9.35
CA GLY A 2 -11.87 1.81 -8.20
C GLY A 2 -10.46 1.27 -8.44
N LEU A 3 -9.72 1.00 -7.36
CA LEU A 3 -8.33 0.49 -7.45
C LEU A 3 -8.26 -0.86 -8.17
N LYS A 4 -9.30 -1.68 -8.06
CA LYS A 4 -9.45 -2.97 -8.76
C LYS A 4 -9.44 -2.83 -10.28
N GLU A 5 -10.08 -1.78 -10.80
CA GLU A 5 -10.17 -1.50 -12.24
C GLU A 5 -8.82 -1.02 -12.78
N VAL A 6 -8.05 -0.32 -11.95
CA VAL A 6 -6.70 0.16 -12.30
C VAL A 6 -5.67 -0.98 -12.29
N LEU A 7 -5.84 -2.00 -11.44
CA LEU A 7 -4.87 -3.07 -11.23
C LEU A 7 -5.14 -4.37 -12.01
N GLY A 8 -6.23 -4.46 -12.77
CA GLY A 8 -6.47 -5.55 -13.72
C GLY A 8 -6.63 -6.95 -13.10
N GLN A 9 -6.95 -7.08 -11.81
CA GLN A 9 -7.12 -8.39 -11.18
C GLN A 9 -8.56 -8.92 -11.33
N LYS A 10 -8.74 -9.94 -12.19
CA LYS A 10 -9.86 -10.87 -12.08
C LYS A 10 -9.61 -11.79 -10.88
N VAL A 11 -10.57 -11.80 -9.95
CA VAL A 11 -10.68 -12.70 -8.79
C VAL A 11 -9.69 -12.40 -7.66
N THR A 12 -10.04 -11.43 -6.82
CA THR A 12 -10.03 -11.61 -5.36
C THR A 12 -11.14 -10.72 -4.76
N ASN A 13 -11.91 -11.24 -3.79
CA ASN A 13 -12.88 -10.46 -3.02
C ASN A 13 -12.20 -9.48 -2.02
N LEU A 14 -11.00 -8.98 -2.33
CA LEU A 14 -10.27 -8.07 -1.45
C LEU A 14 -10.91 -6.69 -1.48
N SER A 15 -10.99 -6.02 -0.33
CA SER A 15 -11.44 -4.63 -0.28
C SER A 15 -10.38 -3.70 -0.89
N ASP A 16 -10.81 -2.54 -1.38
CA ASP A 16 -9.89 -1.51 -1.88
C ASP A 16 -8.90 -1.05 -0.78
N GLU A 17 -9.33 -1.09 0.48
CA GLU A 17 -8.48 -0.84 1.66
C GLU A 17 -7.36 -1.87 1.78
N THR A 18 -7.67 -3.18 1.70
CA THR A 18 -6.65 -4.24 1.75
C THR A 18 -5.66 -4.10 0.60
N ILE A 19 -6.14 -3.77 -0.60
CA ILE A 19 -5.29 -3.51 -1.77
C ILE A 19 -4.38 -2.31 -1.53
N ALA A 20 -4.92 -1.21 -1.00
CA ALA A 20 -4.15 0.00 -0.69
C ALA A 20 -3.06 -0.27 0.36
N ASN A 21 -3.39 -0.97 1.44
CA ASN A 21 -2.45 -1.31 2.52
C ASN A 21 -1.31 -2.21 2.02
N ASN A 22 -1.63 -3.24 1.23
CA ASN A 22 -0.61 -4.08 0.60
C ASN A 22 0.25 -3.28 -0.37
N THR A 23 -0.35 -2.42 -1.19
CA THR A 23 0.38 -1.63 -2.19
C THR A 23 1.31 -0.61 -1.52
N LEU A 24 0.90 0.04 -0.43
CA LEU A 24 1.76 0.93 0.36
C LEU A 24 2.99 0.20 0.88
N THR A 25 2.80 -1.00 1.45
CA THR A 25 3.90 -1.85 1.93
C THR A 25 4.88 -2.18 0.81
N VAL A 26 4.38 -2.66 -0.33
CA VAL A 26 5.20 -3.00 -1.50
C VAL A 26 5.97 -1.79 -2.01
N LYS A 27 5.32 -0.62 -2.11
CA LYS A 27 5.98 0.62 -2.55
C LYS A 27 7.08 1.06 -1.58
N ALA A 28 6.88 0.94 -0.27
CA ALA A 28 7.92 1.26 0.72
C ALA A 28 9.12 0.31 0.62
N SER A 29 8.88 -1.00 0.42
CA SER A 29 9.94 -1.98 0.17
C SER A 29 10.71 -1.68 -1.12
N ALA A 30 9.99 -1.35 -2.21
CA ALA A 30 10.60 -1.00 -3.48
C ALA A 30 11.40 0.31 -3.40
N ALA A 31 10.93 1.32 -2.65
CA ALA A 31 11.70 2.54 -2.39
C ALA A 31 13.03 2.21 -1.69
N SER A 32 12.99 1.36 -0.67
CA SER A 32 14.19 0.90 0.03
C SER A 32 15.17 0.18 -0.90
N ALA A 33 14.66 -0.67 -1.79
CA ALA A 33 15.46 -1.36 -2.78
C ALA A 33 16.11 -0.40 -3.79
N TYR A 34 15.36 0.58 -4.32
CA TYR A 34 15.91 1.57 -5.24
C TYR A 34 16.93 2.51 -4.57
N LEU A 35 16.72 2.87 -3.30
CA LEU A 35 17.70 3.62 -2.51
C LEU A 35 19.00 2.81 -2.38
N ALA A 36 18.91 1.54 -1.97
CA ALA A 36 20.07 0.67 -1.84
C ALA A 36 20.81 0.49 -3.17
N ALA A 37 20.06 0.30 -4.28
CA ALA A 37 20.63 0.19 -5.62
C ALA A 37 21.33 1.48 -6.06
N THR A 38 20.72 2.65 -5.80
CA THR A 38 21.31 3.97 -6.08
C THR A 38 22.65 4.15 -5.37
N LEU A 39 22.72 3.79 -4.09
CA LEU A 39 23.94 3.93 -3.28
C LEU A 39 25.05 2.94 -3.68
N LYS A 40 24.68 1.76 -4.21
CA LYS A 40 25.63 0.73 -4.65
C LYS A 40 26.06 0.86 -6.12
N ALA A 41 25.40 1.73 -6.89
CA ALA A 41 25.68 1.88 -8.32
C ALA A 41 27.07 2.49 -8.58
N ILE A 42 27.92 1.72 -9.27
CA ILE A 42 29.30 2.11 -9.62
C ILE A 42 29.36 3.01 -10.85
N THR A 43 28.31 3.05 -11.69
CA THR A 43 28.24 3.93 -12.86
C THR A 43 27.25 5.07 -12.66
N PRO A 44 27.51 6.27 -13.22
CA PRO A 44 26.58 7.39 -13.16
C PRO A 44 25.21 7.09 -13.77
N GLU A 45 25.15 6.34 -14.87
CA GLU A 45 23.94 6.04 -15.61
C GLU A 45 22.99 5.16 -14.79
N LEU A 46 23.52 4.11 -14.14
CA LEU A 46 22.73 3.24 -13.26
C LEU A 46 22.28 3.98 -12.00
N ARG A 47 23.14 4.84 -11.44
CA ARG A 47 22.77 5.68 -10.30
C ARG A 47 21.61 6.60 -10.65
N GLN A 48 21.66 7.25 -11.80
CA GLN A 48 20.59 8.12 -12.28
C GLN A 48 19.29 7.35 -12.52
N LEU A 49 19.37 6.16 -13.14
CA LEU A 49 18.21 5.30 -13.36
C LEU A 49 17.53 4.92 -12.04
N PHE A 50 18.27 4.41 -11.06
CA PHE A 50 17.69 4.00 -9.78
C PHE A 50 17.16 5.19 -8.97
N SER A 51 17.85 6.34 -9.01
CA SER A 51 17.40 7.56 -8.35
C SER A 51 16.10 8.11 -8.96
N ALA A 52 15.94 8.03 -10.28
CA ALA A 52 14.70 8.40 -10.95
C ALA A 52 13.53 7.50 -10.52
N ASN A 53 13.74 6.18 -10.51
CA ASN A 53 12.73 5.21 -10.05
C ASN A 53 12.38 5.39 -8.56
N LEU A 54 13.36 5.67 -7.71
CA LEU A 54 13.13 6.00 -6.30
C LEU A 54 12.20 7.21 -6.17
N THR A 55 12.48 8.29 -6.92
CA THR A 55 11.67 9.51 -6.91
C THR A 55 10.23 9.23 -7.35
N GLN A 56 10.06 8.44 -8.41
CA GLN A 56 8.75 8.05 -8.89
C GLN A 56 7.97 7.26 -7.84
N ILE A 57 8.59 6.23 -7.24
CA ILE A 57 7.93 5.40 -6.22
C ILE A 57 7.55 6.22 -4.98
N ILE A 58 8.38 7.17 -4.54
CA ILE A 58 8.05 8.06 -3.43
C ILE A 58 6.81 8.89 -3.78
N GLY A 59 6.72 9.42 -5.00
CA GLY A 59 5.55 10.14 -5.48
C GLY A 59 4.28 9.28 -5.48
N GLU A 60 4.37 8.07 -6.03
CA GLU A 60 3.25 7.12 -6.07
C GLU A 60 2.81 6.67 -4.66
N HIS A 61 3.76 6.40 -3.77
CA HIS A 61 3.48 6.07 -2.36
C HIS A 61 2.77 7.24 -1.68
N THR A 62 3.26 8.47 -1.86
CA THR A 62 2.66 9.68 -1.27
C THR A 62 1.23 9.89 -1.74
N ALA A 63 0.98 9.76 -3.05
CA ALA A 63 -0.36 9.88 -3.62
C ALA A 63 -1.31 8.80 -3.09
N LEU A 64 -0.85 7.55 -2.95
CA LEU A 64 -1.65 6.47 -2.39
C LEU A 64 -1.93 6.67 -0.89
N THR A 65 -0.96 7.16 -0.11
CA THR A 65 -1.16 7.49 1.31
C THR A 65 -2.23 8.57 1.45
N GLN A 66 -2.18 9.62 0.64
CA GLN A 66 -3.20 10.68 0.63
C GLN A 66 -4.58 10.13 0.26
N LEU A 67 -4.66 9.28 -0.77
CA LEU A 67 -5.91 8.63 -1.16
C LEU A 67 -6.47 7.77 -0.02
N ALA A 68 -5.65 6.95 0.62
CA ALA A 68 -6.06 6.07 1.70
C ALA A 68 -6.52 6.85 2.94
N ALA A 69 -5.83 7.94 3.30
CA ALA A 69 -6.26 8.85 4.36
C ALA A 69 -7.61 9.53 4.03
N ASN A 70 -7.78 10.04 2.81
CA ASN A 70 -9.03 10.66 2.35
C ASN A 70 -10.21 9.69 2.31
N LYS A 71 -9.94 8.39 2.11
CA LYS A 71 -10.94 7.31 2.15
C LYS A 71 -11.22 6.80 3.57
N GLY A 72 -10.47 7.27 4.58
CA GLY A 72 -10.59 6.83 5.97
C GLY A 72 -9.94 5.47 6.26
N TRP A 73 -9.16 4.92 5.31
CA TRP A 73 -8.47 3.64 5.47
C TRP A 73 -7.20 3.75 6.31
N LEU A 74 -6.60 4.94 6.35
CA LEU A 74 -5.47 5.24 7.24
C LEU A 74 -5.90 6.34 8.20
N ASN A 75 -5.87 6.02 9.49
CA ASN A 75 -6.12 6.99 10.54
C ASN A 75 -4.85 7.19 11.40
N PRO A 76 -4.00 8.18 11.07
CA PRO A 76 -2.66 8.33 11.65
C PRO A 76 -2.66 8.69 13.14
N TYR A 77 -3.80 9.11 13.68
CA TYR A 77 -3.96 9.53 15.08
C TYR A 77 -5.01 8.70 15.83
N GLU A 78 -5.41 7.55 15.27
CA GLU A 78 -6.31 6.62 15.96
C GLU A 78 -5.60 6.05 17.20
N LYS A 79 -6.29 6.01 18.33
CA LYS A 79 -5.76 5.40 19.54
C LYS A 79 -5.56 3.89 19.31
N PRO A 80 -4.49 3.26 19.86
CA PRO A 80 -4.22 1.83 19.64
C PRO A 80 -5.40 0.91 19.97
N GLU A 81 -6.18 1.23 21.00
CA GLU A 81 -7.35 0.44 21.40
C GLU A 81 -8.44 0.45 20.31
N ASN A 82 -8.65 1.60 19.66
CA ASN A 82 -9.60 1.73 18.57
C ASN A 82 -9.14 0.97 17.32
N GLN A 83 -7.84 0.99 17.02
CA GLN A 83 -7.26 0.24 15.89
C GLN A 83 -7.46 -1.28 16.08
N LEU A 84 -7.22 -1.78 17.30
CA LEU A 84 -7.47 -3.18 17.65
C LEU A 84 -8.96 -3.53 17.55
N PHE A 85 -9.85 -2.67 18.06
CA PHE A 85 -11.29 -2.87 17.98
C PHE A 85 -11.80 -2.92 16.53
N GLN A 86 -11.34 -2.02 15.67
CA GLN A 86 -11.65 -2.04 14.24
C GLN A 86 -11.15 -3.31 13.56
N THR A 87 -9.89 -3.70 13.82
CA THR A 87 -9.30 -4.93 13.28
C THR A 87 -10.07 -6.19 13.70
N PHE A 88 -10.52 -6.23 14.96
CA PHE A 88 -11.35 -7.32 15.47
C PHE A 88 -12.69 -7.40 14.73
N ASN A 89 -13.38 -6.27 14.55
CA ASN A 89 -14.65 -6.23 13.83
C ASN A 89 -14.50 -6.63 12.36
N GLN A 90 -13.45 -6.14 11.68
CA GLN A 90 -13.13 -6.54 10.30
C GLN A 90 -12.87 -8.05 10.21
N SER A 91 -12.13 -8.62 11.17
CA SER A 91 -11.86 -10.06 11.22
C SER A 91 -13.16 -10.86 11.42
N LYS A 92 -14.05 -10.38 12.28
CA LYS A 92 -15.36 -10.99 12.53
C LYS A 92 -16.26 -10.94 11.29
N GLU A 93 -16.32 -9.81 10.58
CA GLU A 93 -17.08 -9.66 9.34
C GLU A 93 -16.65 -10.69 8.29
N ILE A 94 -15.34 -10.89 8.12
CA ILE A 94 -14.80 -11.90 7.20
C ILE A 94 -15.28 -13.31 7.59
N LEU A 95 -15.22 -13.65 8.89
CA LEU A 95 -15.70 -14.95 9.39
C LEU A 95 -17.21 -15.11 9.16
N ASP A 96 -18.01 -14.12 9.50
CA ASP A 96 -19.47 -14.17 9.37
C ASP A 96 -19.90 -14.31 7.90
N THR A 97 -19.19 -13.66 6.98
CA THR A 97 -19.45 -13.72 5.52
C THR A 97 -19.07 -15.08 4.91
N HIS A 98 -18.09 -15.80 5.48
CA HIS A 98 -17.62 -17.09 4.95
C HIS A 98 -18.19 -18.32 5.70
N ILE A 99 -18.85 -18.14 6.84
CA ILE A 99 -19.53 -19.22 7.59
C ILE A 99 -20.98 -19.42 7.10
N THR A 100 -21.52 -18.48 6.33
CA THR A 100 -22.88 -18.52 5.80
C THR A 100 -23.00 -18.99 4.33
N GLU A 101 -21.88 -19.34 3.68
CA GLU A 101 -21.80 -20.10 2.42
C GLU A 101 -21.50 -21.58 2.68
#